data_AF-A0A6L8LT70-F1
#
_entry.id   AF-A0A6L8LT70-F1
#
_cell.length_a   1.000
_cell.length_b   1.000
_cell.length_c   1.000
_cell.angle_alpha   90.00
_cell.angle_beta   90.00
_cell.angle_gamma   90.00
#
_symmetry.space_group_name_H-M   'P 1'
#
loop_
_entity.id
_entity.type
_entity.pdbx_description
1 polymer ?
#
loop_
_entity_poly.entity_id
_entity_poly.type
_entity_poly.pdbx_seq_one_letter_code
_entity_poly.pdbx_strand_id
1 'polypeptide(L)'
;MYLNTVSNIVNQQDRGNREPTDELSLANKVRSVSNKKRPKKLGLSLTMPQTTKGAMLGSGLCGEVRRDLAHEGFVLKSFSRFANESAQKECSLFTRIYGEGSAEVIEEADGLYLRMLEVPGVSLDKCDPSELPDNARELFFQMISDLNDVGIIHGDLHSGNIMFDKDSNRFWPIDLSNAYDSYYDSSSAGRAMMDIDNEKRFRQIMRKLGA
;
A
#
# COMPACT_ATOMS: atom_id res chain seq x y z
N MET A 1 -42.41 27.00 44.51
CA MET A 1 -42.23 28.43 44.80
C MET A 1 -40.90 28.62 45.49
N TYR A 2 -40.08 29.57 44.97
CA TYR A 2 -39.07 30.41 45.67
C TYR A 2 -37.98 29.71 46.53
N LEU A 3 -36.73 29.65 46.06
CA LEU A 3 -35.64 30.66 46.07
C LEU A 3 -34.73 30.58 47.31
N ASN A 4 -33.42 30.40 47.02
CA ASN A 4 -32.23 31.00 47.62
C ASN A 4 -32.17 31.30 49.12
N THR A 5 -31.09 30.85 49.78
CA THR A 5 -30.24 31.76 50.60
C THR A 5 -28.80 31.24 50.67
N VAL A 6 -27.86 32.13 50.38
CA VAL A 6 -26.40 31.99 50.53
C VAL A 6 -26.01 32.46 51.93
N SER A 7 -25.04 31.82 52.59
CA SER A 7 -24.15 32.51 53.55
C SER A 7 -22.81 31.78 53.70
N ASN A 8 -21.75 32.49 53.30
CA ASN A 8 -20.37 32.32 53.76
C ASN A 8 -20.32 32.57 55.30
N ILE A 9 -19.37 32.18 56.14
CA ILE A 9 -17.90 32.23 56.20
C ILE A 9 -17.55 31.30 57.42
N VAL A 10 -16.46 30.54 57.46
CA VAL A 10 -15.28 30.80 58.32
C VAL A 10 -14.20 29.74 58.02
N ASN A 11 -13.02 30.25 57.66
CA ASN A 11 -11.74 29.55 57.66
C ASN A 11 -11.33 29.16 59.10
N GLN A 12 -10.79 27.96 59.28
CA GLN A 12 -9.57 27.80 60.07
C GLN A 12 -8.83 26.50 59.67
N GLN A 13 -7.53 26.67 59.52
CA GLN A 13 -6.53 25.70 59.08
C GLN A 13 -6.38 24.56 60.09
N ASP A 14 -6.19 23.33 59.60
CA ASP A 14 -5.11 22.51 60.15
C ASP A 14 -4.51 21.55 59.12
N ARG A 15 -3.20 21.34 59.27
CA ARG A 15 -2.25 20.74 58.34
C ARG A 15 -2.26 19.21 58.45
N GLY A 16 -1.93 18.53 57.35
CA GLY A 16 -1.41 17.15 57.45
C GLY A 16 -1.53 16.30 56.18
N ASN A 17 -0.54 16.40 55.30
CA ASN A 17 -0.07 15.45 54.28
C ASN A 17 -0.97 14.23 53.94
N ARG A 18 -1.54 14.24 52.73
CA ARG A 18 -1.63 13.04 51.90
C ARG A 18 -1.08 13.38 50.52
N GLU A 19 -0.10 12.59 50.08
CA GLU A 19 0.49 12.66 48.75
C GLU A 19 -0.58 12.43 47.66
N PRO A 20 -0.57 13.19 46.55
CA PRO A 20 -1.26 12.80 45.33
C PRO A 20 -0.25 12.16 44.36
N THR A 21 -0.11 10.84 44.40
CA THR A 21 0.50 10.06 43.32
C THR A 21 -0.60 9.55 42.39
N ASP A 22 -0.53 9.94 41.12
CA ASP A 22 -0.76 9.09 39.93
C ASP A 22 -1.41 9.74 38.69
N GLU A 23 -1.76 11.03 38.70
CA GLU A 23 -2.26 11.67 37.46
C GLU A 23 -1.21 12.44 36.64
N LEU A 24 -0.07 12.85 37.23
CA LEU A 24 1.01 13.51 36.48
C LEU A 24 1.98 12.55 35.76
N SER A 25 1.90 11.25 36.02
CA SER A 25 2.73 10.21 35.38
C SER A 25 2.26 9.88 33.96
N LEU A 26 0.94 9.86 33.70
CA LEU A 26 0.41 9.53 32.37
C LEU A 26 0.59 10.67 31.36
N ALA A 27 0.45 11.93 31.78
CA ALA A 27 0.57 13.07 30.86
C ALA A 27 2.01 13.27 30.33
N ASN A 28 3.03 12.88 31.09
CA ASN A 28 4.43 12.95 30.66
C ASN A 28 4.87 11.74 29.84
N LYS A 29 4.15 10.61 29.90
CA LYS A 29 4.43 9.43 29.07
C LYS A 29 3.92 9.60 27.63
N VAL A 30 2.90 10.42 27.42
CA VAL A 30 2.34 10.72 26.07
C VAL A 30 3.21 11.72 25.30
N ARG A 31 3.95 12.61 25.97
CA ARG A 31 4.79 13.63 25.28
C ARG A 31 6.15 13.14 24.79
N SER A 32 6.60 11.94 25.18
CA SER A 32 7.92 11.41 24.80
C SER A 32 7.92 10.50 23.56
N VAL A 33 6.77 10.21 22.95
CA VAL A 33 6.66 9.28 21.80
C VAL A 33 6.70 10.00 20.42
N SER A 34 6.82 11.33 20.39
CA SER A 34 6.81 12.08 19.12
C SER A 34 8.16 12.13 18.37
N ASN A 35 9.22 11.51 18.89
CA ASN A 35 10.48 11.37 18.14
C ASN A 35 10.51 10.06 17.34
N LYS A 36 9.49 9.84 16.49
CA LYS A 36 9.60 8.86 15.42
C LYS A 36 10.51 9.45 14.35
N LYS A 37 11.73 8.91 14.27
CA LYS A 37 12.60 9.04 13.10
C LYS A 37 11.73 8.86 11.85
N ARG A 38 11.81 9.81 10.92
CA ARG A 38 11.13 9.72 9.61
C ARG A 38 11.41 8.34 9.03
N PRO A 39 10.40 7.58 8.58
CA PRO A 39 10.65 6.30 7.94
C PRO A 39 11.62 6.54 6.78
N LYS A 40 12.65 5.70 6.66
CA LYS A 40 13.56 5.73 5.52
C LYS A 40 12.69 5.58 4.28
N LYS A 41 12.76 6.54 3.35
CA LYS A 41 12.10 6.47 2.04
C LYS A 41 12.52 5.12 1.44
N LEU A 42 11.60 4.17 1.27
CA LEU A 42 11.87 2.92 0.55
C LEU A 42 12.20 3.35 -0.88
N GLY A 43 13.49 3.50 -1.19
CA GLY A 43 13.97 3.72 -2.55
C GLY A 43 14.03 2.37 -3.23
N LEU A 44 12.88 1.86 -3.66
CA LEU A 44 12.83 0.67 -4.50
C LEU A 44 13.31 1.06 -5.90
N SER A 45 14.63 1.06 -6.08
CA SER A 45 15.24 1.34 -7.38
C SER A 45 15.07 0.11 -8.27
N LEU A 46 14.19 0.22 -9.26
CA LEU A 46 14.09 -0.74 -10.35
C LEU A 46 15.33 -0.62 -11.24
N THR A 47 15.90 -1.76 -11.61
CA THR A 47 16.90 -1.81 -12.69
C THR A 47 16.15 -2.18 -13.96
N MET A 48 16.15 -1.29 -14.95
CA MET A 48 15.31 -1.44 -16.14
C MET A 48 15.96 -2.42 -17.13
N PRO A 49 15.27 -3.50 -17.56
CA PRO A 49 15.74 -4.35 -18.63
C PRO A 49 15.55 -3.67 -20.00
N GLN A 50 16.49 -3.88 -20.93
CA GLN A 50 16.35 -3.41 -22.32
C GLN A 50 15.46 -4.39 -23.10
N THR A 51 14.30 -3.95 -23.61
CA THR A 51 13.38 -4.84 -24.35
C THR A 51 12.69 -4.17 -25.56
N THR A 52 12.20 -5.02 -26.49
CA THR A 52 11.68 -4.66 -27.81
C THR A 52 10.37 -3.85 -27.79
N LYS A 53 10.35 -2.77 -28.60
CA LYS A 53 9.35 -1.69 -28.65
C LYS A 53 7.95 -2.13 -29.12
N GLY A 54 6.89 -1.63 -28.48
CA GLY A 54 5.51 -1.58 -28.99
C GLY A 54 4.60 -2.79 -28.72
N ALA A 55 5.06 -3.80 -27.99
CA ALA A 55 4.25 -4.96 -27.69
C ALA A 55 3.16 -4.66 -26.64
N MET A 56 1.97 -5.24 -26.84
CA MET A 56 0.94 -5.31 -25.80
C MET A 56 1.39 -6.30 -24.73
N LEU A 57 1.44 -5.84 -23.48
CA LEU A 57 1.93 -6.64 -22.35
C LEU A 57 0.78 -7.32 -21.59
N GLY A 58 -0.39 -6.68 -21.57
CA GLY A 58 -1.58 -7.21 -20.91
C GLY A 58 -2.84 -6.47 -21.30
N SER A 59 -3.97 -7.12 -21.11
CA SER A 59 -5.30 -6.54 -21.28
C SER A 59 -6.18 -7.05 -20.14
N GLY A 60 -6.84 -6.14 -19.43
CA GLY A 60 -7.72 -6.47 -18.31
C GLY A 60 -8.97 -5.59 -18.26
N LEU A 61 -9.73 -5.73 -17.18
CA LEU A 61 -10.92 -4.90 -16.93
C LEU A 61 -10.55 -3.42 -16.84
N CYS A 62 -9.37 -3.12 -16.30
CA CYS A 62 -8.82 -1.77 -16.14
C CYS A 62 -8.15 -1.21 -17.40
N GLY A 63 -8.32 -1.87 -18.55
CA GLY A 63 -7.77 -1.40 -19.83
C GLY A 63 -6.59 -2.22 -20.33
N GLU A 64 -5.96 -1.72 -21.38
CA GLU A 64 -4.82 -2.34 -22.05
C GLU A 64 -3.53 -1.70 -21.57
N VAL A 65 -2.49 -2.53 -21.39
CA VAL A 65 -1.13 -2.11 -21.04
C VAL A 65 -0.20 -2.41 -22.21
N ARG A 66 0.50 -1.38 -22.70
CA ARG A 66 1.42 -1.45 -23.84
C ARG A 66 2.74 -0.78 -23.49
N ARG A 67 3.85 -1.20 -24.09
CA ARG A 67 5.11 -0.45 -23.98
C ARG A 67 5.00 0.93 -24.61
N ASP A 68 5.55 1.94 -23.95
CA ASP A 68 5.68 3.28 -24.51
C ASP A 68 6.78 3.28 -25.58
N LEU A 69 6.41 3.64 -26.81
CA LEU A 69 7.33 3.70 -27.94
C LEU A 69 8.30 4.90 -27.86
N ALA A 70 7.87 5.97 -27.18
CA ALA A 70 8.63 7.21 -27.03
C ALA A 70 9.53 7.18 -25.79
N HIS A 71 9.16 6.39 -24.76
CA HIS A 71 9.89 6.32 -23.49
C HIS A 71 10.30 4.88 -23.19
N GLU A 72 11.57 4.56 -23.47
CA GLU A 72 12.11 3.22 -23.19
C GLU A 72 12.06 2.90 -21.69
N GLY A 73 11.61 1.69 -21.36
CA GLY A 73 11.40 1.26 -19.99
C GLY A 73 10.09 1.76 -19.37
N PHE A 74 9.20 2.41 -20.13
CA PHE A 74 7.87 2.78 -19.65
C PHE A 74 6.78 1.99 -20.36
N VAL A 75 5.66 1.85 -19.67
CA VAL A 75 4.42 1.27 -20.20
C VAL A 75 3.28 2.27 -20.03
N LEU A 76 2.30 2.18 -20.91
CA LEU A 76 1.07 2.96 -20.92
C LEU A 76 -0.09 2.03 -20.59
N LYS A 77 -0.84 2.35 -19.53
CA LYS A 77 -2.13 1.74 -19.19
C LYS A 77 -3.26 2.68 -19.58
N SER A 78 -4.19 2.23 -20.40
CA SER A 78 -5.33 3.05 -20.82
C SER A 78 -6.39 3.15 -19.71
N PHE A 79 -6.74 4.37 -19.34
CA PHE A 79 -7.82 4.72 -18.42
C PHE A 79 -9.00 5.38 -19.11
N SER A 80 -9.10 5.34 -20.44
CA SER A 80 -10.15 6.04 -21.21
C SER A 80 -11.59 5.64 -20.82
N ARG A 81 -11.77 4.52 -20.10
CA ARG A 81 -13.07 4.04 -19.59
C ARG A 81 -13.33 4.37 -18.11
N PHE A 82 -12.38 5.01 -17.44
CA PHE A 82 -12.40 5.26 -16.00
C PHE A 82 -12.30 6.75 -15.69
N ALA A 83 -12.64 7.12 -14.47
CA ALA A 83 -12.49 8.50 -14.00
C ALA A 83 -11.01 8.88 -13.86
N ASN A 84 -10.68 10.14 -14.13
CA ASN A 84 -9.33 10.68 -13.94
C ASN A 84 -8.81 10.44 -12.51
N GLU A 85 -9.68 10.54 -11.50
CA GLU A 85 -9.36 10.22 -10.11
C GLU A 85 -8.81 8.80 -9.92
N SER A 86 -9.28 7.81 -10.67
CA SER A 86 -8.78 6.42 -10.58
C SER A 86 -7.33 6.34 -11.07
N ALA A 87 -7.02 6.99 -12.19
CA ALA A 87 -5.66 7.06 -12.72
C ALA A 87 -4.72 7.79 -11.76
N GLN A 88 -5.17 8.91 -11.17
CA GLN A 88 -4.39 9.68 -10.19
C GLN A 88 -4.13 8.88 -8.91
N LYS A 89 -5.12 8.13 -8.42
CA LYS A 89 -4.96 7.25 -7.26
C LYS A 89 -3.92 6.18 -7.52
N GLU A 90 -4.00 5.48 -8.65
CA GLU A 90 -3.01 4.46 -9.01
C GLU A 90 -1.61 5.08 -9.23
N CYS A 91 -1.52 6.23 -9.91
CA CYS A 91 -0.27 6.98 -10.09
C CYS A 91 0.41 7.31 -8.75
N SER A 92 -0.38 7.79 -7.77
CA SER A 92 0.12 8.14 -6.44
C SER A 92 0.64 6.91 -5.68
N LEU A 93 -0.08 5.78 -5.76
CA LEU A 93 0.35 4.51 -5.14
C LEU A 93 1.63 3.97 -5.81
N PHE A 94 1.69 4.00 -7.14
CA PHE A 94 2.85 3.55 -7.90
C PHE A 94 4.08 4.39 -7.56
N THR A 95 3.93 5.71 -7.58
CA THR A 95 5.00 6.67 -7.20
C THR A 95 5.47 6.47 -5.77
N ARG A 96 4.58 6.09 -4.84
CA ARG A 96 4.92 5.82 -3.44
C ARG A 96 5.79 4.59 -3.26
N ILE A 97 5.59 3.56 -4.10
CA ILE A 97 6.36 2.30 -4.05
C ILE A 97 7.66 2.43 -4.84
N TYR A 98 7.58 2.89 -6.09
CA TYR A 98 8.68 2.87 -7.06
C TYR A 98 9.47 4.18 -7.14
N GLY A 99 9.04 5.19 -6.38
CA GLY A 99 9.73 6.47 -6.27
C GLY A 99 9.24 7.54 -7.23
N GLU A 100 9.80 8.74 -7.06
CA GLU A 100 9.44 9.91 -7.85
C GLU A 100 9.83 9.73 -9.32
N GLY A 101 8.93 10.10 -10.24
CA GLY A 101 9.12 9.91 -11.68
C GLY A 101 8.85 8.48 -12.18
N SER A 102 8.40 7.57 -11.31
CA SER A 102 8.07 6.20 -11.71
C SER A 102 6.71 6.06 -12.39
N ALA A 103 5.81 7.04 -12.22
CA ALA A 103 4.53 7.10 -12.92
C ALA A 103 4.05 8.55 -13.11
N GLU A 104 3.28 8.77 -14.16
CA GLU A 104 2.60 10.02 -14.46
C GLU A 104 1.29 9.77 -15.23
N VAL A 105 0.28 10.60 -14.98
CA VAL A 105 -0.97 10.58 -15.74
C VAL A 105 -0.84 11.53 -16.92
N ILE A 106 -1.14 11.04 -18.12
CA ILE A 106 -1.10 11.81 -19.36
C ILE A 106 -2.47 11.80 -20.03
N GLU A 107 -2.87 12.95 -20.59
CA GLU A 107 -4.05 13.08 -21.44
C GLU A 107 -3.59 13.29 -22.87
N GLU A 108 -4.00 12.38 -23.74
CA GLU A 108 -3.75 12.42 -25.18
C GLU A 108 -5.08 12.61 -25.93
N ALA A 109 -5.01 12.91 -27.22
CA ALA A 109 -6.21 13.19 -28.03
C ALA A 109 -7.24 12.04 -28.05
N ASP A 110 -6.79 10.81 -27.80
CA ASP A 110 -7.57 9.58 -27.82
C ASP A 110 -7.92 9.03 -26.42
N GLY A 111 -7.49 9.71 -25.35
CA GLY A 111 -7.96 9.44 -23.99
C GLY A 111 -6.93 9.65 -22.89
N LEU A 112 -7.26 9.08 -21.72
CA LEU A 112 -6.46 9.20 -20.50
C LEU A 112 -5.57 7.96 -20.34
N TYR A 113 -4.30 8.17 -20.04
CA TYR A 113 -3.33 7.10 -19.82
C TYR A 113 -2.54 7.31 -18.54
N LEU A 114 -2.14 6.20 -17.92
CA LEU A 114 -1.12 6.17 -16.88
C LEU A 114 0.16 5.65 -17.51
N ARG A 115 1.17 6.50 -17.62
CA ARG A 115 2.54 6.11 -17.94
C ARG A 115 3.22 5.67 -16.66
N MET A 116 3.86 4.51 -16.66
CA MET A 116 4.58 3.99 -15.50
C MET A 116 5.80 3.18 -15.91
N LEU A 117 6.78 3.01 -15.01
CA LEU A 117 7.93 2.16 -15.28
C LEU A 117 7.49 0.72 -15.56
N GLU A 118 8.13 0.09 -16.54
CA GLU A 118 8.00 -1.35 -16.80
C GLU A 118 8.60 -2.11 -15.64
N VAL A 119 7.75 -2.78 -14.86
CA VAL A 119 8.19 -3.65 -13.77
C VAL A 119 8.79 -4.93 -14.37
N PRO A 120 10.03 -5.30 -14.01
CA PRO A 120 10.70 -6.46 -14.57
C PRO A 120 10.08 -7.76 -14.09
N GLY A 121 10.37 -8.83 -14.82
CA GLY A 121 10.02 -10.19 -14.46
C GLY A 121 8.80 -10.75 -15.21
N VAL A 122 8.30 -11.86 -14.70
CA VAL A 122 7.14 -12.58 -15.25
C VAL A 122 6.07 -12.65 -14.18
N SER A 123 4.80 -12.45 -14.56
CA SER A 123 3.69 -12.58 -13.62
C SER A 123 3.66 -13.97 -12.98
N LEU A 124 3.45 -14.02 -11.66
CA LEU A 124 3.49 -15.24 -10.87
C LEU A 124 2.46 -16.25 -11.37
N ASP A 125 1.33 -15.84 -11.93
CA ASP A 125 0.33 -16.73 -12.56
C ASP A 125 0.84 -17.44 -13.83
N LYS A 126 1.86 -16.89 -14.50
CA LYS A 126 2.51 -17.43 -15.69
C LYS A 126 3.85 -18.11 -15.40
N CYS A 127 4.47 -17.85 -14.25
CA CYS A 127 5.70 -18.54 -13.85
C CYS A 127 5.47 -20.06 -13.72
N ASP A 128 6.45 -20.82 -14.20
CA ASP A 128 6.55 -22.25 -13.90
C ASP A 128 7.05 -22.42 -12.46
N PRO A 129 6.46 -23.32 -11.64
CA PRO A 129 6.95 -23.57 -10.28
C PRO A 129 8.43 -23.93 -10.20
N SER A 130 9.01 -24.54 -11.24
CA SER A 130 10.43 -24.88 -11.31
C SER A 130 11.36 -23.67 -11.51
N GLU A 131 10.82 -22.52 -11.93
CA GLU A 131 11.58 -21.27 -12.07
C GLU A 131 11.62 -20.47 -10.76
N LEU A 132 10.77 -20.83 -9.79
CA LEU A 132 10.72 -20.17 -8.50
C LEU A 132 11.85 -20.68 -7.59
N PRO A 133 12.49 -19.78 -6.83
CA PRO A 133 13.55 -20.17 -5.91
C PRO A 133 12.96 -20.87 -4.68
N ASP A 134 13.78 -21.67 -3.99
CA ASP A 134 13.36 -22.37 -2.77
C ASP A 134 12.84 -21.41 -1.68
N ASN A 135 13.32 -20.16 -1.68
CA ASN A 135 12.90 -19.11 -0.74
C ASN A 135 11.77 -18.22 -1.25
N ALA A 136 10.97 -18.66 -2.23
CA ALA A 136 9.93 -17.84 -2.83
C ALA A 136 8.87 -17.36 -1.82
N ARG A 137 8.58 -18.13 -0.76
CA ARG A 137 7.65 -17.71 0.29
C ARG A 137 8.17 -16.52 1.07
N GLU A 138 9.44 -16.56 1.45
CA GLU A 138 10.11 -15.49 2.16
C GLU A 138 10.14 -14.21 1.31
N LEU A 139 10.42 -14.34 0.01
CA LEU A 139 10.37 -13.20 -0.92
C LEU A 139 8.96 -12.61 -1.02
N PHE A 140 7.93 -13.44 -1.04
CA PHE A 140 6.55 -12.95 -1.06
C PHE A 140 6.20 -12.21 0.24
N PHE A 141 6.55 -12.76 1.41
CA PHE A 141 6.34 -12.07 2.68
C PHE A 141 7.14 -10.78 2.79
N GLN A 142 8.35 -10.74 2.24
CA GLN A 142 9.14 -9.51 2.16
C GLN A 142 8.42 -8.45 1.32
N MET A 143 7.86 -8.80 0.17
CA MET A 143 7.06 -7.89 -0.65
C MET A 143 5.84 -7.33 0.12
N ILE A 144 5.13 -8.18 0.88
CA ILE A 144 4.02 -7.74 1.74
C ILE A 144 4.50 -6.77 2.82
N SER A 145 5.64 -7.06 3.44
CA SER A 145 6.26 -6.19 4.45
C SER A 145 6.62 -4.83 3.84
N ASP A 146 7.21 -4.81 2.65
CA ASP A 146 7.59 -3.58 1.95
C ASP A 146 6.37 -2.71 1.63
N LEU A 147 5.25 -3.33 1.21
CA LEU A 147 3.96 -2.64 1.01
C LEU A 147 3.42 -2.03 2.32
N ASN A 148 3.49 -2.79 3.41
CA ASN A 148 3.03 -2.33 4.72
C ASN A 148 3.89 -1.19 5.27
N ASP A 149 5.21 -1.19 5.03
CA ASP A 149 6.11 -0.11 5.45
C ASP A 149 5.77 1.22 4.78
N VAL A 150 5.24 1.18 3.56
CA VAL A 150 4.68 2.34 2.88
C VAL A 150 3.18 2.50 3.12
N GLY A 151 2.56 1.79 4.06
CA GLY A 151 1.16 1.96 4.44
C GLY A 151 0.16 1.59 3.34
N ILE A 152 0.48 0.58 2.53
CA ILE A 152 -0.39 0.06 1.48
C ILE A 152 -0.82 -1.37 1.85
N ILE A 153 -2.13 -1.59 1.88
CA ILE A 153 -2.70 -2.94 1.84
C ILE A 153 -3.26 -3.11 0.43
N HIS A 154 -2.64 -4.00 -0.34
CA HIS A 154 -2.97 -4.18 -1.75
C HIS A 154 -4.37 -4.81 -1.90
N GLY A 155 -5.33 -4.03 -2.40
CA GLY A 155 -6.74 -4.42 -2.48
C GLY A 155 -7.04 -5.52 -3.50
N ASP A 156 -6.20 -5.65 -4.53
CA ASP A 156 -6.36 -6.66 -5.58
C ASP A 156 -5.16 -7.62 -5.72
N LEU A 157 -4.59 -8.08 -4.60
CA LEU A 157 -3.40 -8.91 -4.64
C LEU A 157 -3.74 -10.36 -4.97
N HIS A 158 -3.57 -10.73 -6.24
CA HIS A 158 -3.58 -12.11 -6.73
C HIS A 158 -2.31 -12.40 -7.53
N SER A 159 -2.06 -13.66 -7.88
CA SER A 159 -0.84 -14.08 -8.60
C SER A 159 -0.61 -13.40 -9.96
N GLY A 160 -1.65 -12.78 -10.54
CA GLY A 160 -1.54 -12.03 -11.79
C GLY A 160 -0.95 -10.62 -11.60
N ASN A 161 -1.00 -10.12 -10.37
CA ASN A 161 -0.56 -8.78 -9.97
C ASN A 161 0.77 -8.83 -9.19
N ILE A 162 1.50 -9.93 -9.33
CA ILE A 162 2.80 -10.15 -8.67
C ILE A 162 3.79 -10.55 -9.77
N MET A 163 4.79 -9.73 -10.01
CA MET A 163 5.85 -10.01 -10.99
C MET A 163 7.05 -10.64 -10.27
N PHE A 164 7.48 -11.81 -10.72
CA PHE A 164 8.73 -12.43 -10.28
C PHE A 164 9.89 -12.01 -11.17
N ASP A 165 10.82 -11.25 -10.61
CA ASP A 165 12.06 -10.90 -11.26
C ASP A 165 13.19 -11.82 -10.77
N LYS A 166 13.60 -12.74 -11.63
CA LYS A 166 14.67 -13.70 -11.37
C LYS A 166 16.05 -13.03 -11.23
N ASP A 167 16.27 -11.90 -11.91
CA ASP A 167 17.58 -11.27 -11.96
C ASP A 167 17.89 -10.53 -10.65
N SER A 168 16.86 -9.93 -10.03
CA SER A 168 16.93 -9.35 -8.69
C SER A 168 16.47 -10.29 -7.56
N ASN A 169 16.03 -11.50 -7.91
CA ASN A 169 15.45 -12.50 -7.02
C ASN A 169 14.36 -11.92 -6.10
N ARG A 170 13.34 -11.29 -6.70
CA ARG A 170 12.34 -10.49 -5.98
C ARG A 170 10.96 -10.56 -6.59
N PHE A 171 9.93 -10.36 -5.75
CA PHE A 171 8.57 -10.09 -6.20
C PHE A 171 8.23 -8.60 -6.19
N TRP A 172 7.59 -8.14 -7.25
CA TRP A 172 7.14 -6.77 -7.45
C TRP A 172 5.62 -6.70 -7.61
N PRO A 173 4.91 -5.87 -6.83
CA PRO A 173 3.45 -5.73 -6.95
C PRO A 173 3.09 -4.76 -8.09
N ILE A 174 2.12 -5.14 -8.93
CA ILE A 174 1.57 -4.29 -9.99
C ILE A 174 0.05 -4.14 -9.83
N ASP A 175 -0.57 -3.25 -10.63
CA ASP A 175 -2.02 -3.00 -10.60
C ASP A 175 -2.52 -2.61 -9.19
N LEU A 176 -1.91 -1.54 -8.67
CA LEU A 176 -2.02 -1.16 -7.27
C LEU A 176 -3.38 -0.54 -6.97
N SER A 177 -4.08 -1.15 -6.02
CA SER A 177 -5.21 -0.55 -5.31
C SER A 177 -4.92 -0.55 -3.81
N ASN A 178 -5.35 0.50 -3.10
CA ASN A 178 -5.16 0.57 -1.66
C ASN A 178 -6.47 0.34 -0.92
N ALA A 179 -6.56 -0.79 -0.22
CA ALA A 179 -7.70 -1.13 0.61
C ALA A 179 -7.55 -0.67 2.07
N TYR A 180 -6.46 0.01 2.44
CA TYR A 180 -6.15 0.37 3.82
C TYR A 180 -7.30 1.10 4.52
N ASP A 181 -7.71 2.26 4.00
CA ASP A 181 -8.77 3.07 4.61
C ASP A 181 -10.10 2.31 4.59
N SER A 182 -10.43 1.67 3.46
CA SER A 182 -11.66 0.87 3.34
C SER A 182 -11.73 -0.29 4.33
N TYR A 183 -10.59 -0.88 4.70
CA TYR A 183 -10.53 -1.99 5.65
C TYR A 183 -10.74 -1.49 7.08
N TYR A 184 -10.03 -0.45 7.50
CA TYR A 184 -10.12 0.06 8.87
C TYR A 184 -11.40 0.83 9.14
N ASP A 185 -11.98 1.48 8.13
CA ASP A 185 -13.26 2.20 8.23
C ASP A 185 -14.49 1.28 8.06
N SER A 186 -14.28 0.04 7.60
CA SER A 186 -15.35 -0.94 7.46
C SER A 186 -15.90 -1.43 8.80
N SER A 187 -17.18 -1.78 8.80
CA SER A 187 -17.80 -2.53 9.90
C SER A 187 -17.12 -3.89 10.10
N SER A 188 -17.33 -4.52 11.26
CA SER A 188 -16.83 -5.87 11.53
C SER A 188 -17.27 -6.89 10.46
N ALA A 189 -18.51 -6.81 9.98
CA ALA A 189 -19.02 -7.66 8.92
C ALA A 189 -18.37 -7.36 7.55
N GLY A 190 -18.11 -6.08 7.25
CA GLY A 190 -17.40 -5.67 6.04
C GLY A 190 -15.95 -6.19 6.01
N ARG A 191 -15.24 -6.06 7.13
CA ARG A 191 -13.88 -6.63 7.29
C ARG A 191 -13.85 -8.13 7.13
N ALA A 192 -14.79 -8.85 7.75
CA ALA A 192 -14.86 -10.31 7.62
C ALA A 192 -15.02 -10.77 6.17
N MET A 193 -15.81 -10.06 5.35
CA MET A 193 -15.95 -10.36 3.92
C MET A 193 -14.65 -10.11 3.15
N MET A 194 -13.94 -9.00 3.44
CA MET A 194 -12.64 -8.71 2.85
C MET A 194 -11.59 -9.75 3.24
N ASP A 195 -11.57 -10.17 4.52
CA ASP A 195 -10.66 -11.18 5.04
C ASP A 195 -10.86 -12.53 4.33
N ILE A 196 -12.10 -12.94 4.07
CA ILE A 196 -12.41 -14.19 3.34
C ILE A 196 -11.84 -14.16 1.91
N ASP A 197 -12.00 -13.05 1.19
CA ASP A 197 -11.48 -12.92 -0.17
C ASP A 197 -9.94 -12.87 -0.18
N ASN A 198 -9.36 -12.09 0.73
CA ASN A 198 -7.91 -12.02 0.92
C ASN A 198 -7.31 -13.39 1.28
N GLU A 199 -7.94 -14.15 2.17
CA GLU A 199 -7.50 -15.48 2.56
C GLU A 199 -7.55 -16.46 1.37
N LYS A 200 -8.59 -16.37 0.53
CA LYS A 200 -8.70 -17.21 -0.67
C LYS A 200 -7.56 -16.92 -1.65
N ARG A 201 -7.27 -15.64 -1.92
CA ARG A 201 -6.18 -15.22 -2.81
C ARG A 201 -4.82 -15.61 -2.24
N PHE A 202 -4.62 -15.39 -0.94
CA PHE A 202 -3.41 -15.80 -0.23
C PHE A 202 -3.15 -17.31 -0.35
N ARG A 203 -4.17 -18.15 -0.12
CA ARG A 203 -4.04 -19.60 -0.26
C ARG A 203 -3.68 -20.03 -1.69
N GLN A 204 -4.23 -19.36 -2.70
CA GLN A 204 -3.88 -19.62 -4.10
C GLN A 204 -2.42 -19.30 -4.39
N ILE A 205 -1.92 -18.16 -3.89
CA ILE A 205 -0.52 -17.76 -4.01
C ILE A 205 0.37 -18.79 -3.29
N MET A 206 0.07 -19.14 -2.04
CA MET A 206 0.87 -20.10 -1.26
C MET A 206 0.97 -21.47 -1.93
N ARG A 207 -0.12 -21.95 -2.56
CA ARG A 207 -0.09 -23.19 -3.32
C ARG A 207 0.86 -23.10 -4.52
N LYS A 208 0.95 -21.92 -5.15
CA LYS A 208 1.81 -21.71 -6.32
C LYS A 208 3.29 -21.58 -5.94
N LEU A 209 3.59 -21.02 -4.77
CA LEU A 209 4.96 -20.90 -4.25
C LEU A 209 5.55 -22.22 -3.72
N GLY A 210 4.90 -23.37 -3.96
CA GLY A 210 5.29 -24.67 -3.42
C GLY A 210 4.83 -24.84 -1.98
N ALA A 211 4.24 -26.00 -1.66
CA ALA A 211 3.84 -26.41 -0.31
C ALA A 211 5.03 -26.92 0.49
#